data_AF-A0A7G6ZBX2-F1
#
_entry.id   AF-A0A7G6ZBX2-F1
#
_cell.length_a   1.000
_cell.length_b   1.000
_cell.length_c   1.000
_cell.angle_alpha   90.00
_cell.angle_beta   90.00
_cell.angle_gamma   90.00
#
_symmetry.space_group_name_H-M   'P 1'
#
loop_
_entity.id
_entity.type
_entity.pdbx_description
1 polymer ?
#
loop_
_entity_poly.entity_id
_entity_poly.type
_entity_poly.pdbx_seq_one_letter_code
_entity_poly.pdbx_strand_id
1 'polypeptide(L)'
;MFIAPIIIAAVALIVVAITIACARGTIPVNSLAGIRLRTVMINDSTWRAGHRAALPAELIGAGATVVVALAALVVPSSDTAQLLSIGGTVILLGSTVIAGFVANRAALTELVAEQAAE
;
A
#
# COMPACT_ATOMS: atom_id res chain seq x y z
N MET A 1 -12.89 2.57 22.35
CA MET A 1 -11.83 3.61 22.28
C MET A 1 -11.67 4.02 20.81
N PHE A 2 -12.09 5.22 20.42
CA PHE A 2 -12.22 5.61 19.00
C PHE A 2 -10.89 5.97 18.30
N ILE A 3 -9.78 6.00 19.03
CA ILE A 3 -8.47 6.41 18.50
C ILE A 3 -7.94 5.41 17.47
N ALA A 4 -8.06 4.10 17.74
CA ALA A 4 -7.55 3.05 16.86
C ALA A 4 -8.14 3.10 15.43
N PRO A 5 -9.47 3.11 15.23
CA PRO A 5 -10.03 3.18 13.88
C PRO A 5 -9.66 4.48 13.14
N ILE A 6 -9.51 5.61 13.84
CA ILE A 6 -9.06 6.87 13.24
C ILE A 6 -7.62 6.72 12.71
N ILE A 7 -6.71 6.18 13.52
CA ILE A 7 -5.31 5.95 13.12
C ILE A 7 -5.27 4.99 11.93
N ILE A 8 -6.02 3.90 11.96
CA ILE A 8 -6.05 2.89 10.89
C ILE A 8 -6.53 3.51 9.57
N ALA A 9 -7.60 4.31 9.60
CA ALA A 9 -8.09 5.01 8.41
C ALA A 9 -7.04 6.01 7.88
N ALA A 10 -6.41 6.79 8.76
CA ALA A 10 -5.37 7.75 8.36
C ALA A 10 -4.16 7.04 7.73
N VAL A 11 -3.68 5.95 8.32
CA VAL A 11 -2.56 5.16 7.79
C VAL A 11 -2.90 4.58 6.42
N ALA A 12 -4.10 4.02 6.24
CA ALA A 12 -4.53 3.49 4.95
C ALA A 12 -4.48 4.56 3.83
N LEU A 13 -4.94 5.78 4.13
CA LEU A 13 -4.88 6.91 3.19
C LEU A 13 -3.44 7.34 2.90
N ILE A 14 -2.57 7.37 3.92
CA ILE A 14 -1.15 7.73 3.77
C ILE A 14 -0.43 6.71 2.89
N VAL A 15 -0.66 5.41 3.09
CA VAL A 15 -0.04 4.34 2.29
C VAL A 15 -0.41 4.48 0.81
N VAL A 16 -1.68 4.73 0.50
CA VAL A 16 -2.11 4.99 -0.89
C VAL A 16 -1.45 6.25 -1.44
N ALA A 17 -1.44 7.35 -0.69
CA ALA A 17 -0.86 8.62 -1.13
C ALA A 17 0.63 8.46 -1.46
N ILE A 18 1.40 7.78 -0.61
CA ILE A 18 2.80 7.44 -0.85
C ILE A 18 2.94 6.58 -2.11
N THR A 19 2.11 5.53 -2.24
CA THR A 19 2.18 4.62 -3.40
C THR A 19 1.93 5.37 -4.72
N ILE A 20 0.95 6.29 -4.75
CA ILE A 20 0.69 7.17 -5.90
C ILE A 20 1.89 8.07 -6.17
N ALA A 21 2.46 8.68 -5.12
CA ALA A 21 3.58 9.60 -5.24
C ALA A 21 4.85 8.91 -5.80
N CYS A 22 5.12 7.67 -5.36
CA CYS A 22 6.19 6.83 -5.89
C CYS A 22 5.89 6.39 -7.33
N ALA A 23 4.66 5.97 -7.65
CA ALA A 23 4.25 5.56 -8.99
C ALA A 23 4.38 6.69 -10.03
N ARG A 24 4.17 7.94 -9.60
CA ARG A 24 4.37 9.16 -10.39
C ARG A 24 5.83 9.62 -10.45
N GLY A 25 6.71 9.06 -9.62
CA GLY A 25 8.12 9.48 -9.51
C GLY A 25 8.32 10.79 -8.75
N THR A 26 7.31 11.30 -8.04
CA THR A 26 7.46 12.48 -7.17
C THR A 26 8.24 12.16 -5.89
N ILE A 27 8.09 10.93 -5.39
CA ILE A 27 8.98 10.37 -4.38
C ILE A 27 10.02 9.51 -5.12
N PRO A 28 11.31 9.87 -5.07
CA PRO A 28 12.37 9.16 -5.79
C PRO A 28 12.80 7.88 -5.06
N VAL A 29 13.60 7.08 -5.75
CA VAL A 29 14.27 5.90 -5.18
C VAL A 29 15.08 6.29 -3.95
N ASN A 30 15.11 5.40 -2.96
CA ASN A 30 15.85 5.56 -1.71
C ASN A 30 15.42 6.75 -0.83
N SER A 31 14.21 7.26 -1.03
CA SER A 31 13.57 8.15 -0.05
C SER A 31 13.20 7.42 1.26
N LEU A 32 12.61 8.12 2.22
CA LEU A 32 12.15 7.53 3.49
C LEU A 32 10.93 6.60 3.35
N ALA A 33 10.24 6.59 2.21
CA ALA A 33 8.96 5.89 2.05
C ALA A 33 8.84 5.15 0.71
N GLY A 34 7.99 4.12 0.67
CA GLY A 34 7.73 3.28 -0.50
C GLY A 34 8.16 1.82 -0.33
N ILE A 35 7.94 1.00 -1.35
CA ILE A 35 8.27 -0.43 -1.37
C ILE A 35 9.78 -0.60 -1.49
N ARG A 36 10.40 -1.18 -0.46
CA ARG A 36 11.87 -1.31 -0.34
C ARG A 36 12.43 -2.67 -0.74
N LEU A 37 11.82 -3.30 -1.75
CA LEU A 37 12.34 -4.53 -2.31
C LEU A 37 13.52 -4.22 -3.25
N ARG A 38 14.59 -5.02 -3.19
CA ARG A 38 15.82 -4.77 -3.99
C ARG A 38 15.53 -4.56 -5.47
N THR A 39 14.64 -5.37 -6.04
CA THR A 39 14.20 -5.32 -7.45
C THR A 39 13.51 -4.01 -7.81
N VAL A 40 12.73 -3.44 -6.89
CA VAL A 40 11.99 -2.18 -7.07
C VAL A 40 12.91 -0.96 -6.91
N MET A 41 14.05 -1.11 -6.22
CA MET A 41 14.95 -0.02 -5.88
C MET A 41 16.16 0.13 -6.82
N ILE A 42 16.20 -0.57 -7.96
CA ILE A 42 17.37 -0.58 -8.85
C ILE A 42 17.55 0.79 -9.52
N ASN A 43 16.48 1.33 -10.09
CA ASN A 43 16.49 2.57 -10.85
C ASN A 43 15.07 3.19 -10.85
N ASP A 44 14.92 4.36 -11.47
CA ASP A 44 13.63 5.07 -11.52
C ASP A 44 12.52 4.32 -12.29
N SER A 45 12.87 3.56 -13.33
CA SER A 45 11.91 2.80 -14.14
C SER A 45 11.32 1.63 -13.33
N THR A 46 12.18 0.79 -12.74
CA THR A 46 11.78 -0.32 -11.85
C THR A 46 10.99 0.17 -10.63
N TRP A 47 11.35 1.33 -10.08
CA TRP A 47 10.63 1.98 -9.00
C TRP A 47 9.20 2.35 -9.37
N ARG A 48 9.04 3.07 -10.49
CA ARG A 48 7.72 3.48 -10.97
C ARG A 48 6.90 2.28 -11.43
N ALA A 49 7.51 1.31 -12.11
CA ALA A 49 6.85 0.07 -12.55
C ALA A 49 6.30 -0.71 -11.36
N GLY A 50 7.11 -0.94 -10.33
CA GLY A 50 6.70 -1.62 -9.10
C GLY A 50 5.54 -0.90 -8.40
N HIS A 51 5.64 0.41 -8.18
CA HIS A 51 4.58 1.16 -7.49
C HIS A 51 3.30 1.32 -8.31
N ARG A 52 3.38 1.47 -9.63
CA ARG A 52 2.19 1.46 -10.51
C ARG A 52 1.45 0.13 -10.42
N ALA A 53 2.19 -0.98 -10.39
CA ALA A 53 1.60 -2.30 -10.29
C ALA A 53 1.04 -2.61 -8.89
N ALA A 54 1.63 -2.06 -7.83
CA ALA A 54 1.12 -2.14 -6.46
C ALA A 54 -0.19 -1.37 -6.23
N LEU A 55 -0.38 -0.26 -6.95
CA LEU A 55 -1.44 0.71 -6.68
C LEU A 55 -2.87 0.12 -6.64
N PRO A 56 -3.30 -0.79 -7.53
CA PRO A 56 -4.64 -1.37 -7.46
C PRO A 56 -4.90 -2.15 -6.17
N ALA A 57 -3.92 -2.94 -5.72
CA ALA A 57 -4.03 -3.71 -4.47
C ALA A 57 -4.14 -2.76 -3.26
N GLU A 58 -3.31 -1.72 -3.23
CA GLU A 58 -3.35 -0.71 -2.17
C GLU A 58 -4.65 0.10 -2.17
N LEU A 59 -5.17 0.49 -3.34
CA LEU A 59 -6.45 1.22 -3.43
C LEU A 59 -7.62 0.40 -2.90
N ILE A 60 -7.71 -0.88 -3.31
CA ILE A 60 -8.78 -1.78 -2.86
C ILE A 60 -8.66 -2.05 -1.36
N GLY A 61 -7.44 -2.39 -0.91
CA GLY A 61 -7.17 -2.69 0.49
C GLY A 61 -7.42 -1.51 1.41
N ALA A 62 -6.81 -0.35 1.12
CA ALA A 62 -7.00 0.86 1.89
C ALA A 62 -8.46 1.35 1.87
N GLY A 63 -9.14 1.27 0.72
CA GLY A 63 -10.56 1.60 0.62
C GLY A 63 -11.43 0.73 1.53
N ALA A 64 -11.21 -0.59 1.50
CA ALA A 64 -11.90 -1.52 2.39
C ALA A 64 -11.56 -1.27 3.87
N THR A 65 -10.29 -1.02 4.20
CA THR A 65 -9.84 -0.66 5.54
C THR A 65 -10.51 0.61 6.06
N VAL A 66 -10.62 1.65 5.24
CA VAL A 66 -11.31 2.90 5.61
C VAL A 66 -12.78 2.64 5.89
N VAL A 67 -13.48 1.87 5.04
CA VAL A 67 -14.89 1.52 5.26
C VAL A 67 -15.08 0.78 6.59
N VAL A 68 -14.24 -0.21 6.87
CA VAL A 68 -14.30 -0.99 8.12
C VAL A 68 -13.96 -0.12 9.35
N ALA A 69 -12.98 0.76 9.23
CA ALA A 69 -12.60 1.70 10.28
C ALA A 69 -13.73 2.69 10.61
N LEU A 70 -14.42 3.22 9.59
CA LEU A 70 -15.58 4.08 9.78
C LEU A 70 -16.75 3.34 10.42
N ALA A 71 -16.99 2.08 10.03
CA ALA A 71 -18.00 1.24 10.69
C ALA A 71 -17.71 1.06 12.19
N ALA A 72 -16.44 0.90 12.57
CA ALA A 72 -16.03 0.79 13.97
C ALA A 72 -16.33 2.04 14.81
N LEU A 73 -16.52 3.22 14.20
CA LEU A 73 -16.85 4.46 14.91
C LEU A 73 -18.32 4.57 15.30
N VAL A 74 -19.21 3.86 14.58
CA VAL A 74 -20.67 4.01 14.75
C VAL A 74 -21.31 2.81 15.44
N VAL A 75 -20.57 1.72 15.64
CA VAL A 75 -21.08 0.54 16.33
C VAL A 75 -21.11 0.77 17.85
N PRO A 76 -22.24 0.47 18.54
CA PRO A 76 -22.36 0.70 19.99
C PRO A 76 -21.46 -0.20 20.86
N SER A 77 -21.14 -1.40 20.37
CA SER A 77 -20.37 -2.41 21.09
C SER A 77 -18.86 -2.14 20.98
N SER A 78 -18.20 -2.01 22.13
CA SER A 78 -16.74 -1.85 22.21
C SER A 78 -15.99 -3.03 21.59
N ASP A 79 -16.48 -4.24 21.83
CA ASP A 79 -15.83 -5.48 21.38
C ASP A 79 -15.96 -5.62 19.87
N THR A 80 -17.13 -5.27 19.33
CA THR A 80 -17.35 -5.25 17.89
C THR A 80 -16.51 -4.16 17.22
N ALA A 81 -16.40 -2.97 17.81
CA ALA A 81 -15.52 -1.90 17.29
C ALA A 81 -14.04 -2.33 17.30
N GLN A 82 -13.60 -3.07 18.32
CA GLN A 82 -12.25 -3.62 18.39
C GLN A 82 -12.01 -4.69 17.32
N LEU A 83 -12.94 -5.62 17.14
CA LEU A 83 -12.88 -6.64 16.09
C LEU A 83 -12.82 -6.02 14.68
N LEU A 84 -13.63 -4.98 14.42
CA LEU A 84 -13.58 -4.23 13.17
C LEU A 84 -12.22 -3.55 12.97
N SER A 85 -11.66 -2.94 14.02
CA SER A 85 -10.32 -2.33 13.95
C SER A 85 -9.23 -3.35 13.62
N ILE A 86 -9.28 -4.54 14.23
CA ILE A 86 -8.37 -5.66 13.91
C ILE A 86 -8.58 -6.10 12.45
N GLY A 87 -9.83 -6.27 12.02
CA GLY A 87 -10.18 -6.64 10.65
C GLY A 87 -9.64 -5.65 9.62
N GLY A 88 -9.83 -4.35 9.84
CA GLY A 88 -9.28 -3.30 8.98
C GLY A 88 -7.75 -3.32 8.90
N THR A 89 -7.08 -3.64 10.01
CA THR A 89 -5.62 -3.80 10.05
C THR A 89 -5.16 -5.00 9.23
N VAL A 90 -5.85 -6.14 9.35
CA VAL A 90 -5.55 -7.36 8.58
C VAL A 90 -5.76 -7.14 7.09
N ILE A 91 -6.83 -6.44 6.70
CA ILE A 91 -7.10 -6.08 5.31
C ILE A 91 -5.95 -5.23 4.75
N LEU A 92 -5.54 -4.18 5.48
CA LEU A 92 -4.46 -3.30 5.04
C LEU A 92 -3.16 -4.08 4.89
N LEU A 93 -2.76 -4.84 5.91
CA LEU A 93 -1.56 -5.66 5.88
C LEU A 93 -1.57 -6.66 4.72
N GLY A 94 -2.69 -7.36 4.52
CA GLY A 94 -2.85 -8.31 3.42
C GLY A 94 -2.70 -7.65 2.06
N SER A 95 -3.32 -6.47 1.86
CA SER A 95 -3.18 -5.71 0.62
C SER A 95 -1.76 -5.23 0.37
N THR A 96 -1.04 -4.78 1.40
CA THR A 96 0.37 -4.37 1.29
C THR A 96 1.30 -5.53 0.96
N VAL A 97 1.03 -6.72 1.51
CA VAL A 97 1.78 -7.93 1.16
C VAL A 97 1.56 -8.28 -0.32
N ILE A 98 0.30 -8.27 -0.79
CA ILE A 98 -0.03 -8.51 -2.21
C ILE A 98 0.64 -7.47 -3.10
N ALA A 99 0.57 -6.19 -2.72
CA ALA A 99 1.20 -5.08 -3.42
C ALA A 99 2.71 -5.28 -3.54
N GLY A 100 3.38 -5.76 -2.50
CA GLY A 100 4.80 -6.11 -2.52
C GLY A 100 5.15 -7.19 -3.53
N PHE A 101 4.36 -8.28 -3.61
CA PHE A 101 4.59 -9.34 -4.60
C PHE A 101 4.37 -8.86 -6.03
N VAL A 102 3.31 -8.09 -6.26
CA VAL A 102 3.00 -7.55 -7.59
C VAL A 102 4.05 -6.53 -8.02
N ALA A 103 4.48 -5.65 -7.11
CA ALA A 103 5.56 -4.69 -7.35
C ALA A 103 6.87 -5.38 -7.71
N ASN A 104 7.24 -6.43 -6.97
CA ASN A 104 8.45 -7.20 -7.24
C ASN A 104 8.43 -7.82 -8.65
N ARG A 105 7.30 -8.41 -9.04
CA ARG A 105 7.15 -9.01 -10.38
C ARG A 105 7.26 -7.95 -11.47
N ALA A 106 6.55 -6.84 -11.33
CA ALA A 106 6.56 -5.76 -12.31
C ALA A 106 7.96 -5.13 -12.47
N ALA A 107 8.66 -4.91 -11.36
CA ALA A 107 10.02 -4.39 -11.38
C ALA A 107 11.01 -5.34 -12.07
N LEU A 108 10.88 -6.65 -11.86
CA LEU A 108 11.69 -7.65 -12.57
C LEU A 108 11.40 -7.66 -14.08
N THR A 109 10.13 -7.56 -14.47
CA THR A 109 9.74 -7.48 -15.88
C THR A 109 10.32 -6.23 -16.55
N GLU A 110 10.26 -5.08 -15.88
CA GLU A 110 10.84 -3.83 -16.37
C GLU A 110 12.36 -3.96 -16.54
N LEU A 111 13.06 -4.49 -15.54
CA LEU A 111 14.51 -4.67 -15.57
C LEU A 111 14.96 -5.54 -16.75
N VAL A 112 14.27 -6.66 -17.00
CA VAL A 112 14.59 -7.56 -18.12
C VAL A 112 14.32 -6.88 -19.46
N ALA A 113 13.26 -6.06 -19.55
CA ALA A 113 12.94 -5.32 -20.77
C ALA A 113 14.00 -4.25 -21.09
N GLU A 114 14.54 -3.57 -20.07
CA GLU A 114 15.65 -2.62 -20.25
C GLU A 114 16.91 -3.32 -20.76
N GLN A 115 17.30 -4.44 -20.14
CA GLN A 115 18.48 -5.20 -20.54
C GLN A 115 18.40 -5.77 -21.97
N ALA A 116 17.20 -6.04 -22.47
CA ALA A 116 17.00 -6.53 -23.84
C ALA A 116 16.99 -5.41 -24.89
N ALA A 117 16.87 -4.15 -24.47
CA ALA A 117 16.87 -2.97 -25.34
C ALA A 117 18.28 -2.34 -25.51
N GLU A 118 19.24 -2.75 -24.69
CA GLU A 118 20.67 -2.42 -24.77
C GLU A 118 21.42 -3.35 -25.73
#